data_AF-A0A6H2H9J8-F1
#
_entry.id   AF-A0A6H2H9J8-F1
#
_cell.length_a   1.000
_cell.length_b   1.000
_cell.length_c   1.000
_cell.angle_alpha   90.00
_cell.angle_beta   90.00
_cell.angle_gamma   90.00
#
_symmetry.space_group_name_H-M   'P 1'
#
loop_
_entity.id
_entity.type
_entity.pdbx_description
1 polymer ?
#
loop_
_entity_poly.entity_id
_entity_poly.type
_entity_poly.pdbx_seq_one_letter_code
_entity_poly.pdbx_strand_id
1 'polypeptide(L)'
;MKYGINLVALYNNQASINALGDGRCDGLLYDDTNIVALLQTTRWSSDHEMRLPTLYVTPWSIALRSQEHGSAFERLISDAIVDWHRTGQLLELERHWKIPASSFALKHNQIWNQKKTDGTYFCGEKLNPDTPKECR
;
A
#
# COMPACT_ATOMS: atom_id res chain seq x y z
N MET A 1 -14.99 -0.17 22.61
CA MET A 1 -15.14 1.12 21.91
C MET A 1 -14.11 2.11 22.47
N LYS A 2 -12.96 2.27 21.81
CA LYS A 2 -11.84 3.06 22.34
C LYS A 2 -11.97 4.58 22.11
N TYR A 3 -12.82 4.99 21.15
CA TYR A 3 -12.87 6.38 20.67
C TYR A 3 -14.29 6.97 20.55
N GLY A 4 -15.33 6.29 21.06
CA GLY A 4 -16.71 6.82 21.04
C GLY A 4 -17.36 6.95 19.65
N ILE A 5 -16.74 6.40 18.60
CA ILE A 5 -17.26 6.47 17.22
C ILE A 5 -18.32 5.37 17.00
N ASN A 6 -19.45 5.73 16.39
CA ASN A 6 -20.43 4.79 15.86
C ASN A 6 -20.03 4.37 14.44
N LEU A 7 -19.45 3.19 14.29
CA LEU A 7 -19.03 2.67 12.99
C LEU A 7 -20.20 2.01 12.26
N VAL A 8 -20.49 2.50 11.05
CA VAL A 8 -21.47 1.90 10.15
C VAL A 8 -20.74 1.29 8.97
N ALA A 9 -20.78 -0.04 8.85
CA ALA A 9 -20.27 -0.74 7.68
C ALA A 9 -21.32 -0.73 6.58
N LEU A 10 -20.94 -0.26 5.39
CA LEU A 10 -21.79 -0.23 4.21
C LEU A 10 -21.31 -1.26 3.18
N TYR A 11 -22.21 -1.65 2.27
CA TYR A 11 -22.01 -2.78 1.38
C TYR A 11 -20.82 -2.63 0.43
N ASN A 12 -20.54 -1.41 -0.04
CA ASN A 12 -19.42 -1.13 -0.94
C ASN A 12 -18.94 0.32 -0.77
N ASN A 13 -17.79 0.63 -1.38
CA ASN A 13 -17.18 1.97 -1.26
C ASN A 13 -18.09 3.08 -1.79
N GLN A 14 -18.80 2.84 -2.89
CA GLN A 14 -19.71 3.85 -3.46
C GLN A 14 -20.83 4.22 -2.48
N ALA A 15 -21.39 3.24 -1.77
CA ALA A 15 -22.40 3.48 -0.74
C ALA A 15 -21.83 4.30 0.42
N SER A 16 -20.58 4.03 0.83
CA SER A 16 -19.89 4.80 1.87
C SER A 16 -19.65 6.25 1.47
N ILE A 17 -19.16 6.48 0.25
CA ILE A 17 -18.93 7.83 -0.30
C ILE A 17 -20.25 8.59 -0.43
N ASN A 18 -21.33 7.95 -0.89
CA ASN A 18 -22.64 8.58 -0.97
C ASN A 18 -23.17 8.95 0.42
N ALA A 19 -23.05 8.05 1.41
CA ALA A 19 -23.49 8.34 2.78
C ALA A 19 -22.74 9.53 3.40
N LEU A 20 -21.43 9.67 3.13
CA LEU A 20 -20.66 10.86 3.51
C LEU A 20 -21.21 12.11 2.80
N GLY A 21 -21.39 12.05 1.49
CA GLY A 21 -21.87 13.19 0.68
C GLY A 21 -23.30 13.63 1.00
N ASP A 22 -24.15 12.70 1.44
CA ASP A 22 -25.53 12.96 1.86
C ASP A 22 -25.61 13.47 3.32
N GLY A 23 -24.48 13.63 4.01
CA GLY A 23 -24.42 14.09 5.40
C GLY A 23 -24.92 13.05 6.42
N ARG A 24 -24.96 11.77 6.03
CA ARG A 24 -25.40 10.66 6.90
C ARG A 24 -24.29 10.14 7.82
N CYS A 25 -23.05 10.49 7.53
CA CYS A 25 -21.86 10.12 8.30
C CYS A 25 -20.93 11.34 8.43
N ASP A 26 -20.30 11.50 9.61
CA ASP A 26 -19.36 12.60 9.88
C ASP A 26 -17.97 12.40 9.24
N GLY A 27 -17.70 11.19 8.75
CA GLY A 27 -16.40 10.84 8.15
C GLY A 27 -16.42 9.50 7.45
N LEU A 28 -15.37 9.25 6.69
CA LEU A 28 -15.13 8.01 5.94
C LEU A 28 -13.88 7.33 6.46
N LEU A 29 -14.00 6.04 6.81
CA LEU A 29 -12.88 5.17 7.09
C LEU A 29 -12.71 4.22 5.90
N TYR A 30 -11.64 4.41 5.13
CA TYR A 30 -11.32 3.61 3.96
C TYR A 30 -9.81 3.66 3.66
N ASP A 31 -9.35 3.07 2.56
CA ASP A 31 -7.92 3.07 2.22
C ASP A 31 -7.41 4.46 1.81
N ASP A 32 -6.17 4.78 2.20
CA ASP A 32 -5.54 6.08 1.95
C ASP A 32 -5.50 6.43 0.47
N THR A 33 -5.29 5.45 -0.41
CA THR A 33 -5.17 5.70 -1.86
C THR A 33 -6.49 6.18 -2.45
N ASN A 34 -7.61 5.62 -2.00
CA ASN A 34 -8.94 6.04 -2.40
C ASN A 34 -9.28 7.43 -1.85
N ILE A 35 -8.96 7.70 -0.58
CA ILE A 35 -9.23 9.03 0.01
C ILE A 35 -8.39 10.10 -0.67
N VAL A 36 -7.11 9.85 -0.96
CA VAL A 36 -6.27 10.75 -1.74
C VAL A 36 -6.88 11.00 -3.12
N ALA A 37 -7.37 9.96 -3.80
CA ALA A 37 -8.04 10.11 -5.10
C ALA A 37 -9.33 10.95 -5.00
N LEU A 38 -10.14 10.77 -3.96
CA LEU A 38 -11.34 11.59 -3.73
C LEU A 38 -10.98 13.06 -3.55
N LEU A 39 -9.97 13.34 -2.73
CA LEU A 39 -9.46 14.69 -2.43
C LEU A 39 -8.75 15.36 -3.62
N GLN A 40 -8.52 14.66 -4.73
CA GLN A 40 -8.07 15.29 -5.98
C GLN A 40 -9.22 15.94 -6.77
N THR A 41 -10.47 15.70 -6.38
CA THR A 41 -11.65 16.29 -7.02
C THR A 41 -12.14 17.51 -6.25
N THR A 42 -12.63 18.52 -6.96
CA THR A 42 -13.18 19.74 -6.35
C THR A 42 -14.35 19.45 -5.43
N ARG A 43 -15.16 18.43 -5.74
CA ARG A 43 -16.32 18.00 -4.93
C ARG A 43 -15.97 17.69 -3.48
N TRP A 44 -14.80 17.09 -3.24
CA TRP A 44 -14.40 16.65 -1.90
C TRP A 44 -13.38 17.58 -1.28
N SER A 45 -12.43 18.09 -2.08
CA SER A 45 -11.32 18.93 -1.58
C SER A 45 -11.73 20.27 -0.97
N SER A 46 -12.94 20.78 -1.24
CA SER A 46 -13.42 22.05 -0.68
C SER A 46 -13.71 21.96 0.81
N ASP A 47 -14.30 20.84 1.24
CA ASP A 47 -14.92 20.72 2.56
C ASP A 47 -14.44 19.48 3.35
N HIS A 48 -13.56 18.66 2.76
CA HIS A 48 -13.06 17.43 3.38
C HIS A 48 -11.53 17.37 3.35
N GLU A 49 -10.98 16.62 4.30
CA GLU A 49 -9.54 16.41 4.45
C GLU A 49 -9.25 15.06 5.12
N MET A 50 -8.01 14.59 5.00
CA MET A 50 -7.51 13.39 5.68
C MET A 50 -6.32 13.78 6.58
N ARG A 51 -6.61 14.29 7.79
CA ARG A 51 -5.57 14.70 8.75
C ARG A 51 -5.11 13.59 9.67
N LEU A 52 -5.95 12.57 9.88
CA LEU A 52 -5.63 11.49 10.79
C LEU A 52 -4.54 10.61 10.16
N PRO A 53 -3.55 10.14 10.95
CA PRO A 53 -2.57 9.21 10.45
C PRO A 53 -3.22 7.86 10.14
N THR A 54 -2.63 7.12 9.19
CA THR A 54 -2.99 5.75 8.88
C THR A 54 -2.91 4.88 10.15
N LEU A 55 -4.02 4.25 10.53
CA LEU A 55 -4.06 3.39 11.73
C LEU A 55 -3.47 1.99 11.48
N TYR A 56 -3.74 1.43 10.30
CA TYR A 56 -3.35 0.08 9.93
C TYR A 56 -2.61 0.12 8.60
N VAL A 57 -1.30 -0.07 8.65
CA VAL A 57 -0.50 -0.25 7.43
C VAL A 57 -0.68 -1.68 6.97
N THR A 58 -1.56 -1.89 6.00
CA THR A 58 -1.78 -3.18 5.33
C THR A 58 -1.20 -3.13 3.92
N PRO A 59 -0.04 -3.76 3.67
CA PRO A 59 0.54 -3.80 2.34
C PRO A 59 -0.39 -4.48 1.34
N TRP A 60 -0.35 -4.03 0.09
CA TRP A 60 -1.02 -4.72 -1.00
C TRP A 60 -0.18 -5.89 -1.48
N SER A 61 -0.86 -6.98 -1.84
CA SER A 61 -0.23 -8.22 -2.28
C SER A 61 -0.78 -8.66 -3.63
N ILE A 62 0.09 -9.24 -4.46
CA ILE A 62 -0.31 -9.90 -5.69
C ILE A 62 -0.52 -11.38 -5.37
N ALA A 63 -1.76 -11.84 -5.47
CA ALA A 63 -2.10 -13.25 -5.25
C ALA A 63 -2.11 -14.01 -6.57
N LEU A 64 -1.42 -15.15 -6.60
CA LEU A 64 -1.42 -16.08 -7.72
C LEU A 64 -2.30 -17.29 -7.41
N ARG A 65 -2.74 -18.01 -8.45
CA ARG A 65 -3.42 -19.30 -8.25
C ARG A 65 -2.44 -20.26 -7.58
N SER A 66 -2.94 -21.12 -6.68
CA SER A 66 -2.11 -22.08 -5.95
C SER A 66 -1.26 -22.98 -6.85
N GLN A 67 -1.76 -23.32 -8.06
CA GLN A 67 -1.03 -24.11 -9.06
C GLN A 67 0.23 -23.43 -9.62
N GLU A 68 0.37 -22.10 -9.47
CA GLU A 68 1.53 -21.35 -9.92
C GLU A 68 2.71 -21.43 -8.94
N HIS A 69 2.53 -22.08 -7.79
CA HIS A 69 3.62 -22.26 -6.83
C HIS A 69 4.79 -23.05 -7.45
N GLY A 70 5.98 -22.46 -7.38
CA GLY A 70 7.20 -22.93 -8.02
C GLY A 70 7.24 -22.71 -9.54
N SER A 71 6.26 -22.02 -10.15
CA SER A 71 6.20 -21.85 -11.60
C SER A 71 7.15 -20.75 -12.11
N ALA A 72 7.38 -20.73 -13.41
CA ALA A 72 8.12 -19.64 -14.05
C ALA A 72 7.38 -18.30 -13.93
N PHE A 73 6.04 -18.34 -13.87
CA PHE A 73 5.21 -17.17 -13.72
C PHE A 73 5.32 -16.57 -12.31
N GLU A 74 5.31 -17.39 -11.26
CA GLU A 74 5.57 -16.91 -9.89
C GLU A 74 6.94 -16.23 -9.78
N ARG A 75 7.99 -16.82 -10.37
CA ARG A 75 9.32 -16.22 -10.40
C ARG A 75 9.35 -14.89 -11.14
N LEU A 76 8.67 -14.80 -12.29
CA LEU A 76 8.58 -13.57 -13.06
C LEU A 76 7.95 -12.42 -12.25
N ILE A 77 6.83 -12.71 -11.58
CA ILE A 77 6.14 -11.73 -10.73
C ILE A 77 7.00 -11.34 -9.52
N SER A 78 7.65 -12.32 -8.88
CA SER A 78 8.53 -12.06 -7.73
C SER A 78 9.74 -11.21 -8.12
N ASP A 79 10.37 -11.51 -9.25
CA ASP A 79 11.50 -10.73 -9.79
C ASP A 79 11.08 -9.29 -10.09
N ALA A 80 9.88 -9.07 -10.66
CA ALA A 80 9.34 -7.74 -10.90
C ALA A 80 9.10 -6.95 -9.61
N ILE A 81 8.52 -7.59 -8.58
CA ILE A 81 8.29 -6.94 -7.27
C ILE A 81 9.61 -6.54 -6.60
N VAL A 82 10.61 -7.42 -6.63
CA VAL A 82 11.95 -7.13 -6.12
C VAL A 82 12.59 -5.96 -6.87
N ASP A 83 12.47 -5.94 -8.20
CA ASP A 83 12.95 -4.83 -9.02
C ASP A 83 12.25 -3.51 -8.67
N TRP A 84 10.93 -3.51 -8.50
CA TRP A 84 10.19 -2.31 -8.10
C TRP A 84 10.62 -1.76 -6.74
N HIS A 85 10.92 -2.65 -5.78
CA HIS A 85 11.48 -2.23 -4.50
C HIS A 85 12.89 -1.67 -4.68
N ARG A 86 13.76 -2.33 -5.43
CA ARG A 86 15.15 -1.91 -5.59
C ARG A 86 15.28 -0.58 -6.34
N THR A 87 14.57 -0.43 -7.44
CA THR A 87 14.58 0.78 -8.28
C THR A 87 13.86 1.95 -7.65
N GLY A 88 12.93 1.69 -6.71
CA GLY A 88 12.08 2.72 -6.12
C GLY A 88 10.86 3.07 -6.98
N GLN A 89 10.53 2.25 -7.98
CA GLN A 89 9.38 2.47 -8.87
C GLN A 89 8.07 2.68 -8.10
N LEU A 90 7.84 1.96 -7.00
CA LEU A 90 6.63 2.15 -6.18
C LEU A 90 6.57 3.55 -5.55
N LEU A 91 7.70 4.06 -5.05
CA LEU A 91 7.79 5.41 -4.48
C LEU A 91 7.56 6.49 -5.54
N GLU A 92 8.07 6.26 -6.76
CA GLU A 92 7.83 7.16 -7.88
C GLU A 92 6.34 7.22 -8.26
N LEU A 93 5.67 6.07 -8.29
CA LEU A 93 4.23 5.97 -8.55
C LEU A 93 3.41 6.65 -7.44
N GLU A 94 3.73 6.38 -6.17
CA GLU A 94 3.07 7.05 -5.03
C GLU A 94 3.18 8.57 -5.18
N ARG A 95 4.38 9.09 -5.45
CA ARG A 95 4.61 10.52 -5.67
C ARG A 95 3.83 11.06 -6.88
N HIS A 96 3.82 10.34 -8.00
CA HIS A 96 3.12 10.75 -9.21
C HIS A 96 1.62 10.94 -8.96
N TRP A 97 1.02 10.00 -8.22
CA TRP A 97 -0.40 10.02 -7.85
C TRP A 97 -0.69 10.83 -6.58
N LYS A 98 0.28 11.58 -6.05
CA LYS A 98 0.17 12.39 -4.82
C LYS A 98 -0.24 11.58 -3.59
N ILE A 99 0.06 10.29 -3.58
CA ILE A 99 -0.10 9.40 -2.45
C ILE A 99 1.12 9.60 -1.54
N PRO A 100 0.95 9.90 -0.24
CA PRO A 100 2.07 9.93 0.69
C PRO A 100 2.84 8.61 0.66
N ALA A 101 4.17 8.68 0.64
CA ALA A 101 4.99 7.47 0.55
C ALA A 101 4.68 6.52 1.71
N SER A 102 4.28 5.29 1.40
CA SER A 102 3.90 4.35 2.44
C SER A 102 5.12 3.89 3.22
N SER A 103 4.96 3.68 4.53
CA SER A 103 6.05 3.15 5.37
C SER A 103 6.54 1.78 4.89
N PHE A 104 5.66 1.00 4.25
CA PHE A 104 6.01 -0.26 3.61
C PHE A 104 6.94 -0.07 2.41
N ALA A 105 6.58 0.79 1.45
CA ALA A 105 7.38 1.02 0.25
C ALA A 105 8.75 1.64 0.59
N LEU A 106 8.79 2.59 1.53
CA LEU A 106 10.03 3.19 2.03
C LEU A 106 10.95 2.14 2.65
N LYS A 107 10.42 1.33 3.58
CA LYS A 107 11.19 0.27 4.24
C LYS A 107 11.71 -0.75 3.24
N HIS A 108 10.88 -1.18 2.29
CA HIS A 108 11.28 -2.20 1.32
C HIS A 108 12.31 -1.66 0.32
N ASN A 109 12.18 -0.43 -0.15
CA ASN A 109 13.21 0.20 -0.97
C ASN A 109 14.55 0.29 -0.22
N GLN A 110 14.52 0.64 1.07
CA GLN A 110 15.72 0.69 1.89
C GLN A 110 16.36 -0.68 2.09
N ILE A 111 15.59 -1.69 2.51
CA ILE A 111 16.17 -3.00 2.88
C ILE A 111 16.66 -3.79 1.66
N TRP A 112 15.97 -3.70 0.51
CA TRP A 112 16.41 -4.34 -0.73
C TRP A 112 17.66 -3.70 -1.36
N ASN A 113 17.99 -2.47 -0.96
CA ASN A 113 19.23 -1.79 -1.33
C ASN A 113 20.32 -1.87 -0.25
N GLN A 114 20.01 -2.42 0.93
CA GLN A 114 20.99 -2.59 1.99
C GLN A 114 22.06 -3.59 1.54
N LYS A 115 23.34 -3.24 1.74
CA LYS A 115 24.48 -4.10 1.43
C LYS A 115 25.11 -4.66 2.71
N LYS A 116 25.64 -5.87 2.61
CA LYS A 116 26.50 -6.49 3.63
C LYS A 116 27.92 -5.95 3.53
N THR A 117 28.78 -6.31 4.48
CA THR A 117 30.20 -5.92 4.50
C THR A 117 30.99 -6.42 3.29
N ASP A 118 30.55 -7.51 2.67
CA ASP A 118 31.14 -8.06 1.44
C ASP A 118 30.64 -7.39 0.14
N GLY A 119 29.77 -6.39 0.25
CA GLY A 119 29.21 -5.65 -0.88
C GLY A 119 27.99 -6.30 -1.55
N THR A 120 27.58 -7.50 -1.14
CA THR A 120 26.37 -8.17 -1.64
C THR A 120 25.10 -7.59 -1.02
N TYR A 121 23.95 -7.70 -1.70
CA TYR A 121 22.67 -7.25 -1.15
C TYR A 121 22.25 -8.12 0.04
N PHE A 122 21.75 -7.48 1.09
CA PHE A 122 21.26 -8.14 2.30
C PHE A 122 20.13 -9.13 2.00
N CYS A 123 19.15 -8.69 1.20
CA CYS A 123 18.02 -9.50 0.76
C CYS A 123 18.34 -10.46 -0.40
N GLY A 124 19.55 -10.40 -0.96
CA GLY A 124 19.92 -11.11 -2.18
C GLY A 124 19.42 -10.45 -3.47
N GLU A 125 19.73 -11.07 -4.60
CA GLU A 125 19.34 -10.56 -5.92
C GLU A 125 17.86 -10.84 -6.26
N LYS A 126 17.33 -11.96 -5.75
CA LYS A 126 15.98 -12.48 -6.03
C LYS A 126 15.42 -13.12 -4.77
N LEU A 127 14.10 -13.20 -4.70
CA LEU A 127 13.40 -13.90 -3.64
C LEU A 127 13.69 -15.42 -3.72
N ASN A 128 14.09 -16.00 -2.59
CA ASN A 128 14.39 -17.43 -2.45
C ASN A 128 14.17 -17.89 -0.99
N PRO A 129 14.26 -19.20 -0.69
CA PRO A 129 14.06 -19.71 0.67
C PRO A 129 14.99 -19.13 1.73
N ASP A 130 16.17 -18.64 1.34
CA ASP A 130 17.18 -18.03 2.24
C ASP A 130 16.98 -16.52 2.43
N THR A 131 16.03 -15.91 1.69
CA THR A 131 15.76 -14.47 1.83
C THR A 131 15.27 -14.16 3.24
N PRO A 132 15.89 -13.20 3.97
CA PRO A 132 15.47 -12.84 5.32
C PRO A 132 13.99 -12.45 5.39
N LYS A 133 13.30 -12.75 6.49
CA LYS A 133 11.85 -12.52 6.63
C LYS A 133 11.48 -11.05 6.53
N GLU A 134 12.37 -10.17 6.94
CA GLU A 134 12.24 -8.73 6.89
C GLU A 134 12.29 -8.15 5.46
N CYS A 135 12.75 -8.95 4.49
CA CYS A 135 12.74 -8.63 3.05
C CYS A 135 11.51 -9.22 2.32
N ARG A 136 10.69 -10.03 3.00
CA ARG A 136 9.52 -10.71 2.44
C ARG A 136 8.23 -9.96 2.76
#